data_AF-A0A3D3R297-F1
#
_entry.id   AF-A0A3D3R297-F1
#
_cell.length_a   1.000
_cell.length_b   1.000
_cell.length_c   1.000
_cell.angle_alpha   90.00
_cell.angle_beta   90.00
_cell.angle_gamma   90.00
#
_symmetry.space_group_name_H-M   'P 1'
#
loop_
_entity.id
_entity.type
_entity.pdbx_description
1 polymer ?
#
loop_
_entity_poly.entity_id
_entity_poly.type
_entity_poly.pdbx_seq_one_letter_code
_entity_poly.pdbx_strand_id
1 'polypeptide(L)'
;DRYGTIPRLYGTLSFILLQLIRLGKVLFLVSIPVSLLTGWDIRLVIVGVGIFISFYTIAGGIEAVIWTDVIQTIVLWLGGILCFTIIVTRLPGGLSQVFEVGSAQGKFGIGSFDFNLTERTFWTVSLLGLLNWLTIYSSDQNVVQRFIAARSLREARKATTIYSVLAVLTWSFFFLVGTCVFVFYRVFPDSAVANLQADEVFPWFILTQVPAGL
;
A
#
# COMPACT_ATOMS: atom_id res chain seq x y z
N ASP A 1 -7.16 27.96 -17.70
CA ASP A 1 -8.49 28.55 -17.52
C ASP A 1 -8.60 29.46 -16.29
N ARG A 2 -8.20 29.07 -15.07
CA ARG A 2 -8.25 29.99 -13.91
C ARG A 2 -7.05 30.93 -13.73
N TYR A 3 -5.83 30.48 -14.02
CA TYR A 3 -4.58 31.21 -13.75
C TYR A 3 -3.64 31.33 -14.96
N GLY A 4 -4.15 31.08 -16.17
CA GLY A 4 -3.35 31.10 -17.40
C GLY A 4 -2.46 29.86 -17.61
N THR A 5 -1.59 29.95 -18.62
CA THR A 5 -0.81 28.81 -19.15
C THR A 5 0.39 28.44 -18.28
N ILE A 6 1.09 29.43 -17.70
CA ILE A 6 2.32 29.18 -16.92
C ILE A 6 2.05 28.31 -15.68
N PRO A 7 1.07 28.62 -14.81
CA PRO A 7 0.76 27.78 -13.65
C PRO A 7 0.23 26.40 -14.06
N ARG A 8 -0.50 26.30 -15.17
CA ARG A 8 -0.97 25.03 -15.73
C ARG A 8 0.20 24.14 -16.14
N LEU A 9 1.19 24.70 -16.83
CA LEU A 9 2.38 23.98 -17.27
C LEU A 9 3.20 23.52 -16.06
N TYR A 10 3.41 24.40 -15.08
CA TYR A 10 4.10 24.05 -13.84
C TYR A 10 3.43 22.89 -13.10
N GLY A 11 2.10 22.95 -12.92
CA GLY A 11 1.34 21.87 -12.27
C GLY A 11 1.42 20.56 -13.04
N THR A 12 1.33 20.62 -14.37
CA THR A 12 1.41 19.43 -15.24
C THR A 12 2.79 18.77 -15.17
N LEU A 13 3.87 19.55 -15.31
CA LEU A 13 5.24 19.04 -15.25
C LEU A 13 5.57 18.48 -13.86
N SER A 14 5.19 19.20 -12.81
CA SER A 14 5.35 18.74 -11.43
C SER A 14 4.62 17.42 -11.19
N PHE A 15 3.36 17.31 -11.66
CA PHE A 15 2.59 16.08 -11.56
C PHE A 15 3.27 14.92 -12.28
N ILE A 16 3.68 15.10 -13.54
CA ILE A 16 4.34 14.05 -14.33
C ILE A 16 5.63 13.59 -13.65
N LEU A 17 6.46 14.52 -13.17
CA LEU A 17 7.72 14.18 -12.49
C LEU A 17 7.47 13.36 -11.21
N LEU A 18 6.57 13.82 -10.34
CA LEU A 18 6.23 13.12 -9.11
C LEU A 18 5.58 11.76 -9.39
N GLN A 19 4.78 11.66 -10.45
CA GLN A 19 4.16 10.43 -10.89
C GLN A 19 5.21 9.41 -11.36
N LEU A 20 6.23 9.84 -12.11
CA LEU A 20 7.33 8.96 -12.55
C LEU A 20 8.10 8.39 -11.36
N ILE A 21 8.42 9.23 -10.36
CA ILE A 21 9.07 8.79 -9.12
C ILE A 21 8.18 7.78 -8.38
N ARG A 22 6.88 8.06 -8.28
CA ARG A 22 5.91 7.16 -7.64
C ARG A 22 5.85 5.81 -8.35
N LEU A 23 5.74 5.81 -9.67
CA LEU A 23 5.68 4.58 -10.47
C LEU A 23 6.96 3.75 -10.35
N GLY A 24 8.13 4.39 -10.33
CA GLY A 24 9.40 3.70 -10.10
C GLY A 24 9.44 2.97 -8.75
N LYS A 25 9.00 3.62 -7.68
CA LYS A 25 8.90 3.00 -6.34
C LYS A 25 7.91 1.84 -6.32
N VAL A 26 6.72 2.02 -6.91
CA VAL A 26 5.69 0.98 -6.96
C VAL A 26 6.18 -0.24 -7.75
N LEU A 27 6.78 -0.03 -8.93
CA LEU A 27 7.32 -1.12 -9.75
C LEU A 27 8.43 -1.87 -9.01
N PHE A 28 9.31 -1.17 -8.29
CA PHE A 28 10.34 -1.79 -7.47
C PHE A 28 9.72 -2.69 -6.38
N LEU A 29 8.77 -2.16 -5.59
CA LEU A 29 8.11 -2.91 -4.52
C LEU A 29 7.35 -4.14 -5.03
N VAL A 30 6.69 -4.03 -6.18
CA VAL A 30 5.99 -5.17 -6.83
C VAL A 30 6.99 -6.22 -7.34
N SER A 31 8.20 -5.81 -7.72
CA SER A 31 9.21 -6.71 -8.28
C SER A 31 9.95 -7.53 -7.22
N ILE A 32 10.01 -7.06 -5.96
CA ILE A 32 10.62 -7.80 -4.83
C ILE A 32 10.02 -9.21 -4.71
N PRO A 33 8.71 -9.40 -4.47
CA PRO A 33 8.15 -10.74 -4.29
C PRO A 33 8.28 -11.60 -5.54
N VAL A 34 8.13 -11.03 -6.74
CA VAL A 34 8.25 -11.77 -8.01
C VAL A 34 9.68 -12.26 -8.23
N SER A 35 10.69 -11.42 -7.96
CA SER A 35 12.10 -11.81 -8.03
C SER A 35 12.44 -12.90 -7.02
N LEU A 36 11.94 -12.80 -5.78
CA LEU A 36 12.14 -13.83 -4.77
C LEU A 36 11.45 -15.17 -5.13
N LEU A 37 10.24 -15.14 -5.71
CA LEU A 37 9.50 -16.32 -6.15
C LEU A 37 10.17 -17.04 -7.32
N THR A 38 10.62 -16.27 -8.31
CA THR A 38 11.13 -16.81 -9.58
C THR A 38 12.64 -17.06 -9.55
N GLY A 39 13.35 -16.46 -8.60
CA GLY A 39 14.81 -16.40 -8.58
C GLY A 39 15.41 -15.52 -9.69
N TRP A 40 14.59 -14.76 -10.41
CA TRP A 40 15.06 -13.92 -11.52
C TRP A 40 15.66 -12.61 -11.01
N ASP A 41 16.61 -12.06 -11.79
CA ASP A 41 17.18 -10.74 -11.52
C ASP A 41 16.07 -9.68 -11.46
N ILE A 42 16.07 -8.90 -10.37
CA ILE A 42 15.02 -7.92 -10.09
C ILE A 42 14.89 -6.87 -11.21
N ARG A 43 15.97 -6.53 -11.94
CA ARG A 43 15.92 -5.57 -13.04
C ARG A 43 15.14 -6.15 -14.23
N LEU A 44 15.32 -7.42 -14.52
CA LEU A 44 14.54 -8.12 -15.55
C LEU A 44 13.06 -8.20 -15.16
N VAL A 45 12.78 -8.48 -13.89
CA VAL A 45 11.42 -8.49 -13.35
C VAL A 45 10.77 -7.11 -13.49
N ILE A 46 11.46 -6.02 -13.10
CA ILE A 46 10.96 -4.65 -13.22
C ILE A 46 10.60 -4.33 -14.68
N VAL A 47 11.47 -4.64 -15.63
CA VAL A 47 11.22 -4.37 -17.05
C VAL A 47 10.04 -5.20 -17.56
N GLY A 48 10.00 -6.50 -17.23
CA GLY A 48 8.92 -7.40 -17.65
C GLY A 48 7.55 -6.99 -17.10
N VAL A 49 7.46 -6.74 -15.80
CA VAL A 49 6.24 -6.26 -15.13
C VAL A 49 5.82 -4.89 -15.69
N GLY A 50 6.77 -3.99 -15.90
CA GLY A 50 6.50 -2.67 -16.48
C GLY A 50 5.93 -2.74 -17.91
N ILE A 51 6.50 -3.59 -18.77
CA ILE A 51 5.99 -3.82 -20.13
C ILE A 51 4.59 -4.42 -20.08
N PHE A 52 4.37 -5.44 -19.24
CA PHE A 52 3.07 -6.08 -19.10
C PHE A 52 1.99 -5.10 -18.65
N ILE A 53 2.29 -4.29 -17.61
CA ILE A 53 1.37 -3.27 -17.10
C ILE A 53 1.08 -2.21 -18.16
N SER A 54 2.11 -1.74 -18.87
CA SER A 54 1.96 -0.75 -19.93
C SER A 54 1.06 -1.27 -21.06
N PHE A 55 1.26 -2.52 -21.46
CA PHE A 55 0.51 -3.13 -22.55
C PHE A 55 -0.99 -3.17 -22.26
N TYR A 56 -1.42 -3.75 -21.13
CA TYR A 56 -2.86 -3.83 -20.82
C TYR A 56 -3.46 -2.45 -20.52
N THR A 57 -2.67 -1.52 -19.96
CA THR A 57 -3.13 -0.15 -19.70
C THR A 57 -3.39 0.61 -21.00
N ILE A 58 -2.49 0.50 -21.98
CA ILE A 58 -2.66 1.12 -23.30
C ILE A 58 -3.82 0.48 -24.07
N ALA A 59 -3.90 -0.86 -24.06
CA ALA A 59 -4.92 -1.60 -24.81
C ALA A 59 -6.35 -1.37 -24.27
N GLY A 60 -6.50 -1.32 -22.95
CA GLY A 60 -7.82 -1.27 -22.30
C GLY A 60 -8.29 0.13 -21.87
N GLY A 61 -7.39 1.11 -21.79
CA GLY A 61 -7.72 2.46 -21.33
C GLY A 61 -8.19 2.51 -19.87
N ILE A 62 -8.81 3.62 -19.48
CA ILE A 62 -9.17 3.89 -18.07
C ILE A 62 -10.21 2.91 -17.51
N GLU A 63 -11.11 2.38 -18.35
CA GLU A 63 -12.13 1.42 -17.91
C GLU A 63 -11.49 0.09 -17.51
N ALA A 64 -10.56 -0.43 -18.32
CA ALA A 64 -9.83 -1.64 -17.97
C ALA A 64 -9.02 -1.46 -16.69
N VAL A 65 -8.36 -0.29 -16.51
CA VAL A 65 -7.62 0.04 -15.29
C VAL A 65 -8.53 -0.02 -14.06
N ILE A 66 -9.74 0.55 -14.14
CA ILE A 66 -10.70 0.52 -13.03
C ILE A 66 -11.12 -0.92 -12.70
N TRP A 67 -11.40 -1.76 -13.69
CA TRP A 67 -11.76 -3.15 -13.45
C TRP A 67 -10.60 -3.97 -12.88
N THR A 68 -9.36 -3.75 -13.36
CA THR A 68 -8.18 -4.40 -12.78
C THR A 68 -7.98 -3.98 -11.33
N ASP A 69 -8.20 -2.71 -10.97
CA ASP A 69 -8.11 -2.23 -9.58
C ASP A 69 -9.12 -2.94 -8.66
N VAL A 70 -10.34 -3.20 -9.15
CA VAL A 70 -11.36 -3.94 -8.39
C VAL A 70 -10.89 -5.35 -8.10
N ILE A 71 -10.40 -6.06 -9.12
CA ILE A 71 -9.88 -7.43 -8.95
C ILE A 71 -8.68 -7.44 -7.99
N GLN A 72 -7.74 -6.51 -8.17
CA GLN A 72 -6.57 -6.38 -7.28
C GLN A 72 -6.97 -6.10 -5.83
N THR A 73 -8.00 -5.28 -5.60
CA THR A 73 -8.51 -5.02 -4.25
C THR A 73 -9.08 -6.30 -3.62
N ILE A 74 -9.83 -7.09 -4.38
CA ILE A 74 -10.36 -8.39 -3.90
C ILE A 74 -9.21 -9.34 -3.55
N VAL A 75 -8.24 -9.48 -4.47
CA VAL A 75 -7.07 -10.34 -4.27
C VAL A 75 -6.26 -9.89 -3.05
N LEU A 76 -6.07 -8.58 -2.87
CA LEU A 76 -5.36 -8.00 -1.72
C LEU A 76 -6.04 -8.38 -0.40
N TRP A 77 -7.36 -8.23 -0.31
CA TRP A 77 -8.11 -8.58 0.91
C TRP A 77 -8.11 -10.08 1.17
N LEU A 78 -8.30 -10.91 0.15
CA LEU A 78 -8.25 -12.37 0.30
C LEU A 78 -6.87 -12.84 0.76
N GLY A 79 -5.79 -12.36 0.13
CA GLY A 79 -4.42 -12.71 0.50
C GLY A 79 -4.06 -12.22 1.90
N GLY A 80 -4.49 -11.01 2.26
CA GLY A 80 -4.28 -10.47 3.61
C GLY A 80 -5.04 -11.27 4.69
N ILE A 81 -6.31 -11.63 4.45
CA ILE A 81 -7.10 -12.48 5.36
C ILE A 81 -6.48 -13.87 5.49
N LEU A 82 -6.05 -14.47 4.38
CA LEU A 82 -5.35 -15.76 4.39
C LEU A 82 -4.09 -15.70 5.25
N CYS A 83 -3.22 -14.72 5.03
CA CYS A 83 -2.00 -14.54 5.81
C CYS A 83 -2.32 -14.35 7.30
N PHE A 84 -3.29 -13.49 7.62
CA PHE A 84 -3.75 -13.28 8.98
C PHE A 84 -4.21 -14.58 9.65
N THR A 85 -5.07 -15.36 8.98
CA THR A 85 -5.57 -16.64 9.49
C THR A 85 -4.45 -17.66 9.69
N ILE A 86 -3.50 -17.78 8.75
CA ILE A 86 -2.34 -18.68 8.88
C ILE A 86 -1.51 -18.31 10.11
N ILE A 87 -1.21 -17.02 10.31
CA ILE A 87 -0.42 -16.56 11.45
C ILE A 87 -1.15 -16.88 12.76
N VAL A 88 -2.41 -16.46 12.88
CA VAL A 88 -3.20 -16.61 14.11
C VAL A 88 -3.41 -18.08 14.47
N THR A 89 -3.59 -18.96 13.49
CA THR A 89 -3.80 -20.40 13.75
C THR A 89 -2.52 -21.14 14.13
N ARG A 90 -1.35 -20.66 13.69
CA ARG A 90 -0.04 -21.25 14.05
C ARG A 90 0.52 -20.73 15.37
N LEU A 91 0.09 -19.55 15.82
CA LEU A 91 0.50 -19.01 17.11
C LEU A 91 -0.13 -19.82 18.26
N PRO A 92 0.65 -20.29 19.25
CA PRO A 92 0.12 -21.11 20.34
C PRO A 92 -0.92 -20.37 21.19
N GLY A 93 -0.77 -19.06 21.38
CA GLY A 93 -1.77 -18.22 22.05
C GLY A 93 -2.70 -17.47 21.08
N GLY A 94 -2.73 -17.86 19.80
CA GLY A 94 -3.61 -17.31 18.79
C GLY A 94 -3.60 -15.78 18.69
N LEU A 95 -4.79 -15.20 18.52
CA LEU A 95 -4.95 -13.76 18.38
C LEU A 95 -4.63 -13.00 19.69
N SER A 96 -4.89 -13.59 20.85
CA SER A 96 -4.55 -12.99 22.15
C SER A 96 -3.06 -12.73 22.28
N GLN A 97 -2.22 -13.67 21.81
CA GLN A 97 -0.77 -13.52 21.85
C GLN A 97 -0.28 -12.36 20.98
N VAL A 98 -0.95 -12.08 19.85
CA VAL A 98 -0.62 -10.93 18.99
C VAL A 98 -0.84 -9.62 19.76
N PHE A 99 -1.96 -9.49 20.46
CA PHE A 99 -2.25 -8.28 21.22
C PHE A 99 -1.37 -8.15 22.46
N GLU A 100 -1.10 -9.23 23.17
CA GLU A 100 -0.23 -9.24 24.35
C GLU A 100 1.21 -8.82 23.98
N VAL A 101 1.84 -9.55 23.05
CA VAL A 101 3.22 -9.29 22.62
C VAL A 101 3.31 -7.96 21.87
N GLY A 102 2.34 -7.67 21.00
CA GLY A 102 2.30 -6.40 20.26
C GLY A 102 2.17 -5.19 21.17
N SER A 103 1.35 -5.26 22.22
CA SER A 103 1.21 -4.17 23.20
C SER A 103 2.46 -4.02 24.06
N ALA A 104 3.02 -5.13 24.56
CA ALA A 104 4.25 -5.12 25.34
C ALA A 104 5.45 -4.55 24.57
N GLN A 105 5.45 -4.67 23.23
CA GLN A 105 6.48 -4.15 22.34
C GLN A 105 6.12 -2.81 21.68
N GLY A 106 5.02 -2.17 22.11
CA GLY A 106 4.61 -0.85 21.62
C GLY A 106 4.19 -0.80 20.15
N LYS A 107 3.76 -1.92 19.55
CA LYS A 107 3.41 -2.02 18.12
C LYS A 107 2.08 -1.38 17.74
N PHE A 108 1.24 -1.04 18.72
CA PHE A 108 -0.05 -0.35 18.51
C PHE A 108 0.00 1.15 18.83
N GLY A 109 1.18 1.69 19.13
CA GLY A 109 1.35 3.12 19.43
C GLY A 109 1.13 4.00 18.21
N ILE A 110 0.48 5.16 18.39
CA ILE A 110 0.21 6.16 17.35
C ILE A 110 1.22 7.33 17.35
N GLY A 111 2.38 7.12 18.00
CA GLY A 111 3.42 8.14 18.19
C GLY A 111 3.24 8.96 19.47
N SER A 112 4.23 9.81 19.79
CA SER A 112 4.14 10.73 20.92
C SER A 112 3.09 11.83 20.67
N PHE A 113 2.35 12.22 21.70
CA PHE A 113 1.41 13.35 21.68
C PHE A 113 2.07 14.69 22.05
N ASP A 114 3.38 14.71 22.28
CA ASP A 114 4.12 15.94 22.53
C ASP A 114 3.98 16.89 21.34
N PHE A 115 3.71 18.16 21.62
CA PHE A 115 3.62 19.17 20.58
C PHE A 115 5.02 19.58 20.11
N ASN A 116 5.54 18.85 19.13
CA ASN A 116 6.83 19.10 18.49
C ASN A 116 6.70 18.85 16.98
N LEU A 117 7.02 19.84 16.15
CA LEU A 117 6.93 19.79 14.69
C LEU A 117 8.24 19.37 13.98
N THR A 118 9.32 19.22 14.73
CA THR A 118 10.64 18.79 14.20
C THR A 118 10.78 17.28 14.24
N GLU A 119 10.05 16.61 15.13
CA GLU A 119 10.06 15.16 15.31
C GLU A 119 8.80 14.50 14.75
N ARG A 120 8.86 13.16 14.58
CA ARG A 120 7.74 12.34 14.12
C ARG A 120 6.73 12.08 15.25
N THR A 121 6.10 13.14 15.73
CA THR A 121 5.00 13.08 16.70
C THR A 121 3.66 12.87 16.00
N PHE A 122 2.62 12.55 16.77
CA PHE A 122 1.23 12.48 16.30
C PHE A 122 0.84 13.76 15.54
N TRP A 123 1.23 14.93 16.06
CA TRP A 123 0.89 16.23 15.47
C TRP A 123 1.60 16.47 14.15
N THR A 124 2.91 16.21 14.06
CA THR A 124 3.67 16.37 12.81
C THR A 124 3.13 15.45 11.72
N VAL A 125 2.91 14.17 12.04
CA VAL A 125 2.41 13.19 11.08
C VAL A 125 0.98 13.52 10.65
N SER A 126 0.12 13.96 11.57
CA SER A 126 -1.26 14.36 11.26
C SER A 126 -1.31 15.58 10.35
N LEU A 127 -0.49 16.60 10.61
CA LEU A 127 -0.41 17.79 9.76
C LEU A 127 0.10 17.46 8.36
N LEU A 128 1.19 16.69 8.27
CA LEU A 128 1.72 16.23 6.98
C LEU A 128 0.70 15.38 6.23
N GLY A 129 0.01 14.47 6.93
CA GLY A 129 -1.05 13.64 6.38
C GLY A 129 -2.19 14.48 5.82
N LEU A 130 -2.69 15.46 6.58
CA LEU A 130 -3.77 16.35 6.14
C LEU A 130 -3.41 17.10 4.86
N LEU A 131 -2.22 17.73 4.82
CA LEU A 131 -1.74 18.46 3.64
C LEU A 131 -1.55 17.53 2.44
N ASN A 132 -1.02 16.33 2.66
CA ASN A 132 -0.84 15.33 1.61
C ASN A 132 -2.18 14.87 1.02
N TRP A 133 -3.16 14.53 1.88
CA TRP A 133 -4.49 14.10 1.42
C TRP A 133 -5.25 15.23 0.70
N LEU A 134 -5.15 16.46 1.20
CA LEU A 134 -5.70 17.64 0.51
C LEU A 134 -5.10 17.77 -0.90
N THR A 135 -3.79 17.61 -1.03
CA THR A 135 -3.09 17.67 -2.32
C THR A 135 -3.56 16.56 -3.25
N ILE A 136 -3.66 15.32 -2.75
CA ILE A 136 -4.13 14.16 -3.54
C ILE A 136 -5.54 14.40 -4.07
N TYR A 137 -6.49 14.79 -3.22
CA TYR A 137 -7.89 14.93 -3.65
C TYR A 137 -8.16 16.18 -4.50
N SER A 138 -7.34 17.22 -4.38
CA SER A 138 -7.55 18.47 -5.13
C SER A 138 -6.75 18.54 -6.44
N SER A 139 -5.60 17.88 -6.51
CA SER A 139 -4.59 18.15 -7.54
C SER A 139 -3.98 16.89 -8.18
N ASP A 140 -4.19 15.68 -7.64
CA ASP A 140 -3.70 14.46 -8.29
C ASP A 140 -4.60 14.08 -9.48
N GLN A 141 -4.00 14.05 -10.66
CA GLN A 141 -4.72 13.79 -11.91
C GLN A 141 -5.41 12.41 -11.92
N ASN A 142 -4.85 11.39 -11.27
CA ASN A 142 -5.46 10.05 -11.21
C ASN A 142 -6.79 10.09 -10.45
N VAL A 143 -6.88 10.92 -9.41
CA VAL A 143 -8.09 11.09 -8.60
C VAL A 143 -9.09 11.98 -9.33
N VAL A 144 -8.62 13.11 -9.88
CA VAL A 144 -9.48 14.04 -10.64
C VAL A 144 -10.12 13.36 -11.85
N GLN A 145 -9.39 12.51 -12.57
CA GLN A 145 -9.95 11.74 -13.69
C GLN A 145 -11.10 10.82 -13.27
N ARG A 146 -10.99 10.17 -12.09
CA ARG A 146 -12.06 9.32 -11.56
C ARG A 146 -13.31 10.13 -11.21
N PHE A 147 -13.15 11.37 -10.73
CA PHE A 147 -14.30 12.25 -10.47
C PHE A 147 -15.02 12.63 -11.77
N ILE A 148 -14.28 12.91 -12.84
CA ILE A 148 -14.84 13.29 -14.15
C ILE A 148 -15.49 12.07 -14.85
N ALA A 149 -14.94 10.87 -14.64
CA ALA A 149 -15.51 9.63 -15.17
C ALA A 149 -16.81 9.20 -14.46
N ALA A 150 -17.13 9.78 -13.30
CA ALA A 150 -18.35 9.46 -12.57
C ALA A 150 -19.61 10.00 -13.27
N ARG A 151 -20.71 9.23 -13.21
CA ARG A 151 -21.98 9.58 -13.88
C ARG A 151 -22.62 10.89 -13.40
N SER A 152 -22.31 11.30 -12.17
CA SER A 152 -22.80 12.55 -11.59
C SER A 152 -21.95 12.96 -10.39
N LEU A 153 -22.08 14.22 -9.96
CA LEU A 153 -21.44 14.71 -8.74
C LEU A 153 -21.84 13.91 -7.49
N ARG A 154 -23.09 13.44 -7.42
CA ARG A 154 -23.58 12.60 -6.31
C ARG A 154 -22.84 11.27 -6.28
N GLU A 155 -22.66 10.63 -7.42
CA GLU A 155 -21.94 9.36 -7.53
C GLU A 155 -20.44 9.55 -7.25
N ALA A 156 -19.83 10.64 -7.72
CA ALA A 156 -18.44 10.97 -7.39
C ALA A 156 -18.24 11.12 -5.87
N ARG A 157 -19.10 11.88 -5.18
CA ARG A 157 -19.04 12.05 -3.72
C ARG A 157 -19.21 10.72 -3.00
N LYS A 158 -20.23 9.94 -3.38
CA LYS A 158 -20.49 8.62 -2.82
C LYS A 158 -19.28 7.69 -2.97
N ALA A 159 -18.69 7.62 -4.16
CA ALA A 159 -17.51 6.81 -4.44
C ALA A 159 -16.32 7.23 -3.56
N THR A 160 -16.05 8.54 -3.45
CA THR A 160 -14.97 9.07 -2.60
C THR A 160 -15.18 8.77 -1.13
N THR A 161 -16.41 8.87 -0.62
CA THR A 161 -16.73 8.51 0.77
C THR A 161 -16.51 7.02 1.02
N ILE A 162 -17.00 6.15 0.13
CA ILE A 162 -16.79 4.70 0.23
C ILE A 162 -15.30 4.38 0.22
N TYR A 163 -14.54 4.95 -0.73
CA TYR A 163 -13.09 4.78 -0.81
C TYR A 163 -12.40 5.22 0.48
N SER A 164 -12.77 6.38 1.03
CA SER A 164 -12.12 6.93 2.23
C SER A 164 -12.33 6.02 3.46
N VAL A 165 -13.55 5.50 3.64
CA VAL A 165 -13.87 4.56 4.73
C VAL A 165 -13.12 3.24 4.54
N LEU A 166 -13.17 2.66 3.33
CA LEU A 166 -12.51 1.38 3.05
C LEU A 166 -10.98 1.49 3.12
N ALA A 167 -10.39 2.62 2.75
CA ALA A 167 -8.95 2.85 2.83
C ALA A 167 -8.45 2.80 4.28
N VAL A 168 -9.15 3.46 5.22
CA VAL A 168 -8.82 3.43 6.65
C VAL A 168 -8.91 2.01 7.21
N LEU A 169 -9.97 1.26 6.84
CA LEU A 169 -10.12 -0.14 7.25
C LEU A 169 -9.00 -1.02 6.69
N THR A 170 -8.65 -0.82 5.42
CA THR A 170 -7.59 -1.58 4.73
C THR A 170 -6.23 -1.32 5.40
N TRP A 171 -5.84 -0.07 5.64
CA TRP A 171 -4.55 0.22 6.29
C TRP A 171 -4.51 -0.29 7.72
N SER A 172 -5.58 -0.12 8.50
CA SER A 172 -5.66 -0.65 9.87
C SER A 172 -5.47 -2.17 9.89
N PHE A 173 -6.11 -2.87 8.94
CA PHE A 173 -5.96 -4.31 8.79
C PHE A 173 -4.52 -4.70 8.42
N PHE A 174 -3.88 -4.03 7.46
CA PHE A 174 -2.50 -4.36 7.08
C PHE A 174 -1.46 -3.96 8.14
N PHE A 175 -1.70 -2.92 8.95
CA PHE A 175 -0.88 -2.64 10.13
C PHE A 175 -0.99 -3.75 11.19
N LEU A 176 -2.20 -4.30 11.37
CA LEU A 176 -2.39 -5.48 12.23
C LEU A 176 -1.64 -6.69 11.66
N VAL A 177 -1.75 -6.97 10.35
CA VAL A 177 -0.99 -8.06 9.70
C VAL A 177 0.52 -7.87 9.88
N GLY A 178 1.04 -6.65 9.72
CA GLY A 178 2.46 -6.37 10.00
C GLY A 178 2.86 -6.69 11.44
N THR A 179 1.99 -6.41 12.41
CA THR A 179 2.18 -6.79 13.82
C THR A 179 2.10 -8.30 14.00
N CYS A 180 1.17 -8.99 13.32
CA CYS A 180 1.08 -10.45 13.32
C CYS A 180 2.38 -11.09 12.82
N VAL A 181 2.95 -10.60 11.70
CA VAL A 181 4.22 -11.10 11.15
C VAL A 181 5.38 -10.86 12.12
N PHE A 182 5.43 -9.70 12.77
CA PHE A 182 6.41 -9.41 13.80
C PHE A 182 6.32 -10.40 14.98
N VAL A 183 5.12 -10.65 15.51
CA VAL A 183 4.91 -11.61 16.61
C VAL A 183 5.23 -13.03 16.15
N PHE A 184 4.86 -13.39 14.92
CA PHE A 184 5.16 -14.70 14.34
C PHE A 184 6.67 -14.99 14.35
N TYR A 185 7.51 -14.09 13.83
CA TYR A 185 8.96 -14.29 13.83
C TYR A 185 9.64 -14.12 15.19
N ARG A 186 8.94 -13.59 16.20
CA ARG A 186 9.39 -13.67 17.60
C ARG A 186 9.20 -15.06 18.20
N VAL A 187 8.11 -15.74 17.83
CA VAL A 187 7.77 -17.09 18.33
C VAL A 187 8.46 -18.19 17.52
N PHE A 188 8.59 -17.98 16.21
CA PHE A 188 9.27 -18.86 15.27
C PHE A 188 10.44 -18.12 14.62
N PRO A 189 11.59 -17.97 15.31
CA PRO A 189 12.72 -17.23 14.79
C PRO A 189 13.24 -17.84 13.47
N ASP A 190 13.47 -16.98 12.49
CA ASP A 190 14.13 -17.31 11.24
C ASP A 190 15.36 -16.43 11.08
N SER A 191 16.53 -17.06 10.94
CA SER A 191 17.81 -16.37 10.77
C SER A 191 17.87 -15.49 9.51
N ALA A 192 17.09 -15.81 8.48
CA ALA A 192 17.03 -15.00 7.26
C ALA A 192 16.41 -13.62 7.52
N VAL A 193 15.35 -13.57 8.34
CA VAL A 193 14.57 -12.35 8.62
C VAL A 193 15.40 -11.25 9.26
N ALA A 194 16.43 -11.60 10.05
CA ALA A 194 17.31 -10.63 10.68
C ALA A 194 18.12 -9.78 9.67
N ASN A 195 18.35 -10.31 8.47
CA ASN A 195 19.13 -9.64 7.41
C ASN A 195 18.24 -8.99 6.33
N LEU A 196 16.92 -9.21 6.38
CA LEU A 196 15.97 -8.66 5.42
C LEU A 196 15.65 -7.19 5.74
N GLN A 197 15.40 -6.41 4.69
CA GLN A 197 14.80 -5.10 4.87
C GLN A 197 13.34 -5.23 5.28
N ALA A 198 12.80 -4.19 5.94
CA ALA A 198 11.43 -4.21 6.46
C ALA A 198 10.38 -4.56 5.38
N ASP A 199 10.54 -4.04 4.16
CA ASP A 199 9.63 -4.26 3.03
C ASP A 199 9.72 -5.69 2.45
N GLU A 200 10.77 -6.44 2.78
CA GLU A 200 11.01 -7.82 2.31
C GLU A 200 10.46 -8.87 3.28
N VAL A 201 10.22 -8.52 4.54
CA VAL A 201 9.80 -9.47 5.59
C VAL A 201 8.42 -10.08 5.29
N PHE A 202 7.47 -9.27 4.83
CA PHE A 202 6.13 -9.78 4.50
C PHE A 202 6.13 -10.66 3.24
N PRO A 203 6.78 -10.26 2.12
CA PRO A 203 7.07 -11.18 1.02
C PRO A 203 7.71 -12.49 1.49
N TRP A 204 8.77 -12.43 2.30
CA TRP A 204 9.44 -13.62 2.82
C TRP A 204 8.51 -14.55 3.62
N PHE A 205 7.62 -13.98 4.43
CA PHE A 205 6.58 -14.75 5.12
C PHE A 205 5.66 -15.48 4.15
N ILE A 206 5.20 -14.81 3.10
CA ILE A 206 4.34 -15.43 2.09
C ILE A 206 5.07 -16.62 1.44
N LEU A 207 6.34 -16.46 1.09
CA LEU A 207 7.12 -17.50 0.41
C LEU A 207 7.39 -18.74 1.25
N THR A 208 7.64 -18.54 2.54
CA THR A 208 8.14 -19.61 3.42
C THR A 208 7.05 -20.25 4.26
N GLN A 209 5.96 -19.53 4.53
CA GLN A 209 4.94 -19.97 5.49
C GLN A 209 3.58 -20.27 4.85
N VAL A 210 3.25 -19.66 3.70
CA VAL A 210 1.97 -19.90 3.01
C VAL A 210 2.09 -21.17 2.16
N PRO A 211 1.09 -22.08 2.18
CA PRO A 211 1.12 -23.30 1.37
C PRO A 211 1.24 -23.02 -0.13
N ALA A 212 1.97 -23.86 -0.84
CA ALA A 212 2.16 -23.73 -2.29
C ALA A 212 0.81 -23.76 -3.05
N GLY A 213 0.66 -22.87 -4.03
CA GLY A 213 -0.52 -22.80 -4.91
C GLY A 213 -1.64 -21.88 -4.42
N LEU A 214 -1.46 -21.19 -3.29
CA LEU A 214 -2.37 -20.17 -2.76
C LEU A 214 -1.81 -18.75 -2.90
#